data_AF-A0A7C8ARG0-F1
#
_entry.id   AF-A0A7C8ARG0-F1
#
_cell.length_a   1.000
_cell.length_b   1.000
_cell.length_c   1.000
_cell.angle_alpha   90.00
_cell.angle_beta   90.00
_cell.angle_gamma   90.00
#
_symmetry.space_group_name_H-M   'P 1'
#
loop_
_entity.id
_entity.type
_entity.pdbx_description
1 polymer ?
#
loop_
_entity_poly.entity_id
_entity_poly.type
_entity_poly.pdbx_seq_one_letter_code
_entity_poly.pdbx_strand_id
1 'polypeptide(L)'
;MGLICGVDECRAGWIAVFKDLDAGNVFWEVLTSLVQLASTNPAPQVIAVDIPIGLPDRGLQDCDLEARKKLGRIGCCVFPAPIRDILSASSYNEACQIRFRIEGEKISKQTWGIIPKVREVDALLRQNPQVASGVREVHPEVSFFYMNRHSPLPDGKKTGAGQAQRFTFCSQISALS
;
A
#
# COMPACT_ATOMS: atom_id res chain seq x y z
N MET A 1 21.97 1.88 12.51
CA MET A 1 21.37 0.77 11.76
C MET A 1 20.21 1.30 10.92
N GLY A 2 20.31 1.20 9.60
CA GLY A 2 19.23 1.51 8.66
C GLY A 2 18.36 0.30 8.44
N LEU A 3 17.12 0.30 8.96
CA LEU A 3 16.15 -0.75 8.67
C LEU A 3 14.99 -0.16 7.88
N ILE A 4 14.60 -0.80 6.79
CA ILE A 4 13.37 -0.48 6.05
C ILE A 4 12.49 -1.72 5.95
N CYS A 5 11.18 -1.51 5.86
CA CYS A 5 10.20 -2.58 5.80
C CYS A 5 9.18 -2.31 4.69
N GLY A 6 8.87 -3.34 3.89
CA GLY A 6 7.72 -3.37 2.99
C GLY A 6 6.66 -4.33 3.54
N VAL A 7 5.40 -3.92 3.51
CA VAL A 7 4.29 -4.68 4.09
C VAL A 7 3.15 -4.81 3.08
N ASP A 8 2.61 -6.02 2.97
CA ASP A 8 1.44 -6.32 2.16
C ASP A 8 0.42 -7.18 2.93
N GLU A 9 -0.85 -7.07 2.57
CA GLU A 9 -1.90 -7.86 3.20
C GLU A 9 -1.79 -9.34 2.81
N CYS A 10 -2.07 -10.22 3.76
CA CYS A 10 -2.15 -11.66 3.48
C CYS A 10 -3.26 -12.31 4.30
N ARG A 11 -3.59 -13.57 3.98
CA ARG A 11 -4.67 -14.31 4.68
C ARG A 11 -4.43 -14.44 6.19
N ALA A 12 -3.18 -14.41 6.63
CA ALA A 12 -2.79 -14.52 8.03
C ALA A 12 -2.68 -13.16 8.75
N GLY A 13 -2.92 -12.04 8.05
CA GLY A 13 -2.75 -10.68 8.55
C GLY A 13 -1.94 -9.85 7.57
N TRP A 14 -0.64 -9.79 7.79
CA TRP A 14 0.32 -9.02 7.01
C TRP A 14 1.60 -9.82 6.83
N ILE A 15 2.23 -9.69 5.67
CA ILE A 15 3.62 -10.11 5.48
C ILE A 15 4.49 -8.86 5.51
N ALA A 16 5.50 -8.85 6.39
CA ALA A 16 6.48 -7.78 6.51
C ALA A 16 7.83 -8.29 6.02
N VAL A 17 8.44 -7.58 5.07
CA VAL A 17 9.77 -7.88 4.53
C VAL A 17 10.70 -6.75 4.91
N PHE A 18 11.77 -7.07 5.64
CA PHE A 18 12.74 -6.13 6.14
C PHE A 18 14.04 -6.20 5.34
N LYS A 19 14.67 -5.05 5.13
CA LYS A 19 16.03 -4.93 4.60
C LYS A 19 16.86 -4.14 5.59
N ASP A 20 17.91 -4.77 6.10
CA ASP A 20 19.00 -4.07 6.78
C ASP A 20 19.87 -3.41 5.69
N LEU A 21 19.98 -2.09 5.75
CA LEU A 21 20.72 -1.28 4.79
C LEU A 21 22.23 -1.29 5.06
N ASP A 22 22.65 -1.65 6.27
CA ASP A 22 24.06 -1.72 6.64
C ASP A 22 24.62 -3.13 6.36
N ALA A 23 23.91 -4.17 6.79
CA ALA A 23 24.33 -5.56 6.61
C ALA A 23 23.84 -6.20 5.30
N GLY A 24 22.89 -5.59 4.60
CA GLY A 24 22.37 -6.05 3.32
C GLY A 24 21.41 -7.24 3.41
N ASN A 25 21.19 -7.82 4.59
CA ASN A 25 20.31 -8.98 4.76
C ASN A 25 18.84 -8.62 4.59
N VAL A 26 18.08 -9.56 4.00
CA VAL A 26 16.63 -9.51 3.88
C VAL A 26 16.03 -10.62 4.72
N PHE A 27 15.03 -10.28 5.53
CA PHE A 27 14.27 -11.24 6.32
C PHE A 27 12.78 -10.87 6.29
N TRP A 28 11.92 -11.81 6.67
CA TRP A 28 10.48 -11.59 6.65
C TRP A 28 9.80 -12.24 7.85
N GLU A 29 8.65 -11.71 8.21
CA GLU A 29 7.78 -12.27 9.23
C GLU A 29 6.30 -12.10 8.84
N VAL A 30 5.43 -12.92 9.45
CA VAL A 30 3.98 -12.77 9.33
C VAL A 30 3.48 -12.10 10.60
N LEU A 31 2.80 -10.97 10.42
CA LEU A 31 2.20 -10.21 11.50
C LEU A 31 0.70 -10.40 11.48
N THR A 32 0.10 -10.69 12.63
CA THR A 32 -1.37 -10.74 12.75
C THR A 32 -1.98 -9.35 12.74
N SER A 33 -1.20 -8.32 13.14
CA SER A 33 -1.58 -6.92 13.05
C SER A 33 -0.39 -6.01 12.79
N LEU A 34 -0.62 -4.92 12.05
CA LEU A 34 0.41 -3.92 11.75
C LEU A 34 0.94 -3.21 13.00
N VAL A 35 0.19 -3.23 14.11
CA VAL A 35 0.63 -2.71 15.42
C VAL A 35 1.92 -3.38 15.91
N GLN A 36 2.17 -4.63 15.51
CA GLN A 36 3.39 -5.34 15.89
C GLN A 36 4.67 -4.65 15.38
N LEU A 37 4.60 -3.88 14.29
CA LEU A 37 5.74 -3.08 13.80
C LEU A 37 6.19 -2.00 14.77
N ALA A 38 5.30 -1.52 15.65
CA ALA A 38 5.65 -0.55 16.70
C ALA A 38 6.60 -1.15 17.73
N SER A 39 6.67 -2.48 17.83
CA SER A 39 7.51 -3.21 18.79
C SER A 39 8.80 -3.75 18.15
N THR A 40 9.00 -3.54 16.84
CA THR A 40 10.21 -4.00 16.13
C THR A 40 11.43 -3.20 16.60
N ASN A 41 12.53 -3.89 16.93
CA ASN A 41 13.79 -3.29 17.35
C ASN A 41 14.97 -3.88 16.55
N PRO A 42 15.77 -3.07 15.84
CA PRO A 42 15.59 -1.63 15.64
C PRO A 42 14.31 -1.30 14.87
N ALA A 43 13.68 -0.17 15.18
CA ALA A 43 12.48 0.27 14.48
C ALA A 43 12.81 0.60 13.00
N PRO A 44 12.00 0.16 12.02
CA PRO A 44 12.18 0.58 10.64
C PRO A 44 12.05 2.09 10.47
N GLN A 45 13.00 2.70 9.76
CA GLN A 45 12.96 4.13 9.42
C GLN A 45 11.90 4.42 8.36
N VAL A 46 11.62 3.45 7.50
CA VAL A 46 10.56 3.50 6.48
C VAL A 46 9.76 2.22 6.54
N ILE A 47 8.43 2.35 6.59
CA ILE A 47 7.45 1.28 6.48
C ILE A 47 6.61 1.56 5.24
N ALA A 48 6.89 0.88 4.14
CA ALA A 48 6.14 0.97 2.90
C ALA A 48 4.93 0.02 2.95
N VAL A 49 3.71 0.54 2.80
CA VAL A 49 2.47 -0.25 2.82
C VAL A 49 1.63 -0.01 1.56
N ASP A 50 1.17 -1.07 0.90
CA ASP A 50 0.24 -0.99 -0.25
C ASP A 50 -1.22 -0.89 0.21
N ILE A 51 -1.49 0.09 1.07
CA ILE A 51 -2.83 0.44 1.55
C ILE A 51 -2.96 1.97 1.59
N PRO A 52 -4.12 2.52 1.16
CA PRO A 52 -4.38 3.95 1.27
C PRO A 52 -4.23 4.48 2.70
N ILE A 53 -3.48 5.58 2.86
CA ILE A 53 -3.35 6.32 4.12
C ILE A 53 -3.76 7.78 3.92
N GLY A 54 -3.99 8.52 5.01
CA GLY A 54 -4.34 9.95 4.90
C GLY A 54 -5.66 10.21 4.18
N LEU A 55 -6.67 9.36 4.42
CA LEU A 55 -7.94 9.35 3.70
C LEU A 55 -8.62 10.73 3.64
N PRO A 56 -9.12 11.15 2.46
CA PRO A 56 -9.78 12.44 2.29
C PRO A 56 -11.21 12.39 2.83
N ASP A 57 -11.77 13.55 3.14
CA ASP A 57 -13.20 13.65 3.49
C ASP A 57 -14.09 13.64 2.24
N ARG A 58 -13.54 14.05 1.09
CA ARG A 58 -14.20 14.08 -0.22
C ARG A 58 -13.16 14.02 -1.34
N GLY A 59 -13.55 13.42 -2.45
CA GLY A 59 -12.81 13.42 -3.71
C GLY A 59 -11.68 12.41 -3.75
N LEU A 60 -10.86 12.54 -4.78
CA LEU A 60 -9.65 11.74 -4.97
C LEU A 60 -8.50 12.38 -4.21
N GLN A 61 -7.58 11.56 -3.70
CA GLN A 61 -6.32 12.05 -3.16
C GLN A 61 -5.39 12.50 -4.29
N ASP A 62 -4.56 13.52 -4.03
CA ASP A 62 -3.57 14.00 -5.00
C ASP A 62 -2.55 12.92 -5.35
N CYS A 63 -2.19 12.04 -4.40
CA CYS A 63 -1.29 10.91 -4.66
C CYS A 63 -1.84 9.94 -5.72
N ASP A 64 -3.13 9.59 -5.65
CA ASP A 64 -3.80 8.75 -6.65
C ASP A 64 -3.76 9.39 -8.04
N LEU A 65 -4.04 10.69 -8.10
CA LEU A 65 -4.06 11.47 -9.34
C LEU A 65 -2.67 11.52 -9.97
N GLU A 66 -1.63 11.79 -9.20
CA GLU A 66 -0.25 11.82 -9.67
C GLU A 66 0.25 10.43 -10.08
N ALA A 67 -0.10 9.38 -9.33
CA ALA A 67 0.22 8.00 -9.69
C ALA A 67 -0.43 7.61 -11.04
N ARG A 68 -1.71 7.94 -11.24
CA ARG A 68 -2.41 7.73 -12.52
C ARG A 68 -1.74 8.45 -13.69
N LYS A 69 -1.36 9.72 -13.49
CA LYS A 69 -0.66 10.52 -14.51
C LYS A 69 0.66 9.86 -14.92
N LYS A 70 1.46 9.40 -13.95
CA LYS A 70 2.75 8.73 -14.20
C LYS A 70 2.58 7.40 -14.94
N LEU A 71 1.56 6.63 -14.57
CA LEU A 71 1.30 5.30 -15.14
C LEU A 71 0.61 5.33 -16.52
N GLY A 72 0.05 6.46 -16.92
CA GLY A 72 -0.59 6.64 -18.22
C GLY A 72 -1.65 5.59 -18.50
N ARG A 73 -1.44 4.75 -19.53
CA ARG A 73 -2.40 3.72 -19.97
C ARG A 73 -2.76 2.69 -18.89
N ILE A 74 -1.86 2.43 -17.94
CA ILE A 74 -2.10 1.49 -16.84
C ILE A 74 -2.48 2.20 -15.52
N GLY A 75 -2.75 3.50 -15.56
CA GLY A 75 -3.18 4.26 -14.38
C GLY A 75 -4.47 3.75 -13.76
N CYS A 76 -5.31 3.02 -14.50
CA CYS A 76 -6.50 2.37 -13.95
C CYS A 76 -6.21 1.30 -12.89
N CYS A 77 -4.95 0.85 -12.76
CA CYS A 77 -4.52 -0.03 -11.66
C CYS A 77 -4.45 0.70 -10.31
N VAL A 78 -4.40 2.03 -10.30
CA VAL A 78 -4.49 2.85 -9.09
C VAL A 78 -5.96 3.18 -8.85
N PHE A 79 -6.60 2.40 -7.99
CA PHE A 79 -7.99 2.61 -7.60
C PHE A 79 -8.08 3.76 -6.60
N PRO A 80 -9.16 4.56 -6.59
CA PRO A 80 -9.31 5.64 -5.62
C PRO A 80 -9.22 5.13 -4.18
N ALA A 81 -8.50 5.86 -3.33
CA ALA A 81 -8.63 5.71 -1.90
C ALA A 81 -10.09 5.91 -1.45
N PRO A 82 -10.58 5.20 -0.43
CA PRO A 82 -11.89 5.46 0.15
C PRO A 82 -11.88 6.81 0.88
N ILE A 83 -13.02 7.51 0.85
CA ILE A 83 -13.22 8.65 1.75
C ILE A 83 -13.31 8.15 3.21
N ARG A 84 -12.87 9.00 4.15
CA ARG A 84 -12.75 8.67 5.57
C ARG A 84 -14.05 8.15 6.18
N ASP A 85 -15.18 8.78 5.86
CA ASP A 85 -16.50 8.43 6.41
C ASP A 85 -16.92 6.99 6.09
N ILE A 86 -16.42 6.39 5.01
CA ILE A 86 -16.72 5.00 4.66
C ILE A 86 -16.19 4.03 5.71
N LEU A 87 -15.14 4.39 6.46
CA LEU A 87 -14.56 3.51 7.48
C LEU A 87 -15.54 3.16 8.60
N SER A 88 -16.57 3.97 8.85
CA SER A 88 -17.60 3.67 9.86
C SER A 88 -18.63 2.65 9.37
N ALA A 89 -18.67 2.32 8.08
CA ALA A 89 -19.65 1.41 7.52
C ALA A 89 -19.44 -0.04 8.00
N SER A 90 -20.53 -0.66 8.41
CA SER A 90 -20.62 -2.07 8.78
C SER A 90 -20.94 -3.00 7.61
N SER A 91 -21.43 -2.45 6.49
CA SER A 91 -21.80 -3.21 5.30
C SER A 91 -21.50 -2.44 4.00
N TYR A 92 -21.39 -3.18 2.89
CA TYR A 92 -21.21 -2.59 1.57
C TYR A 92 -22.36 -1.64 1.18
N ASN A 93 -23.59 -1.98 1.57
CA ASN A 93 -24.76 -1.15 1.29
C ASN A 93 -24.70 0.17 2.07
N GLU A 94 -24.31 0.12 3.34
CA GLU A 94 -24.11 1.31 4.16
C GLU A 94 -22.97 2.18 3.62
N ALA A 95 -21.84 1.57 3.22
CA ALA A 95 -20.74 2.28 2.57
C ALA A 95 -21.17 2.99 1.28
N CYS A 96 -21.98 2.32 0.45
CA CYS A 96 -22.58 2.93 -0.74
C CYS A 96 -23.49 4.12 -0.38
N GLN A 97 -24.30 3.99 0.67
CA GLN A 97 -25.20 5.07 1.12
C GLN A 97 -24.42 6.27 1.68
N ILE A 98 -23.35 6.03 2.44
CA ILE A 98 -22.45 7.08 2.94
C ILE A 98 -21.82 7.82 1.76
N ARG A 99 -21.16 7.10 0.86
CA ARG A 99 -20.51 7.72 -0.30
C ARG A 99 -21.49 8.46 -1.20
N PHE A 100 -22.67 7.88 -1.45
CA PHE A 100 -23.68 8.50 -2.30
C PHE A 100 -24.20 9.82 -1.70
N ARG A 101 -24.38 9.90 -0.37
CA ARG A 101 -24.77 11.14 0.30
C ARG A 101 -23.72 12.24 0.17
N ILE A 102 -22.44 11.88 0.18
CA ILE A 102 -21.33 12.84 0.14
C ILE A 102 -21.03 13.24 -1.31
N GLU A 103 -20.88 12.26 -2.20
CA GLU A 103 -20.31 12.45 -3.54
C GLU A 103 -21.28 12.13 -4.69
N GLY A 104 -22.47 11.58 -4.41
CA GLY A 104 -23.39 11.10 -5.45
C GLY A 104 -22.94 9.80 -6.13
N GLU A 105 -21.88 9.16 -5.64
CA GLU A 105 -21.30 7.93 -6.21
C GLU A 105 -21.38 6.74 -5.25
N LYS A 106 -21.38 5.53 -5.81
CA LYS A 106 -21.25 4.28 -5.03
C LYS A 106 -19.78 3.87 -4.92
N ILE A 107 -19.43 3.17 -3.84
CA ILE A 107 -18.10 2.57 -3.70
C ILE A 107 -17.98 1.32 -4.59
N SER A 108 -16.80 1.05 -5.14
CA SER A 108 -16.55 -0.19 -5.86
C SER A 108 -16.37 -1.37 -4.89
N LYS A 109 -16.69 -2.60 -5.33
CA LYS A 109 -16.44 -3.82 -4.53
C LYS A 109 -14.96 -4.00 -4.19
N GLN A 110 -14.07 -3.57 -5.07
CA GLN A 110 -12.63 -3.66 -4.84
C GLN A 110 -12.19 -2.72 -3.70
N THR A 111 -12.64 -1.46 -3.72
CA THR A 111 -12.37 -0.52 -2.63
C THR A 111 -12.99 -1.03 -1.32
N TRP A 112 -14.21 -1.59 -1.37
CA TRP A 112 -14.84 -2.20 -0.20
C TRP A 112 -14.01 -3.36 0.39
N GLY A 113 -13.41 -4.19 -0.48
CA GLY A 113 -12.60 -5.33 -0.07
C GLY A 113 -11.42 -4.97 0.83
N ILE A 114 -10.82 -3.80 0.63
CA ILE A 114 -9.67 -3.33 1.42
C ILE A 114 -10.06 -2.53 2.67
N ILE A 115 -11.33 -2.10 2.83
CA ILE A 115 -11.77 -1.27 3.97
C ILE A 115 -11.38 -1.85 5.34
N PRO A 116 -11.48 -3.17 5.61
CA PRO A 116 -11.05 -3.72 6.89
C PRO A 116 -9.57 -3.41 7.19
N LYS A 117 -8.70 -3.51 6.19
CA LYS A 117 -7.26 -3.24 6.31
C LYS A 117 -6.97 -1.75 6.34
N VAL A 118 -7.67 -0.93 5.54
CA VAL A 118 -7.59 0.53 5.64
C VAL A 118 -7.97 1.00 7.06
N ARG A 119 -9.02 0.43 7.67
CA ARG A 119 -9.44 0.76 9.03
C ARG A 119 -8.37 0.38 10.07
N GLU A 120 -7.74 -0.78 9.91
CA GLU A 120 -6.65 -1.23 10.77
C GLU A 120 -5.47 -0.24 10.71
N VAL A 121 -5.05 0.15 9.50
CA VAL A 121 -3.93 1.09 9.29
C VAL A 121 -4.29 2.49 9.79
N ASP A 122 -5.47 3.03 9.46
CA ASP A 122 -5.90 4.36 9.91
C ASP A 122 -5.94 4.45 11.45
N ALA A 123 -6.45 3.41 12.12
CA ALA A 123 -6.46 3.34 13.58
C ALA A 123 -5.04 3.34 14.16
N LEU A 124 -4.13 2.51 13.61
CA LEU A 124 -2.73 2.47 14.04
C LEU A 124 -2.05 3.83 13.92
N LEU A 125 -2.14 4.46 12.75
CA LEU A 125 -1.47 5.73 12.46
C LEU A 125 -1.97 6.85 13.36
N ARG A 126 -3.28 6.88 13.64
CA ARG A 126 -3.88 7.88 14.54
C ARG A 126 -3.50 7.67 16.01
N GLN A 127 -3.31 6.42 16.44
CA GLN A 127 -2.97 6.09 17.82
C GLN A 127 -1.46 6.15 18.10
N ASN A 128 -0.62 6.05 17.06
CA ASN A 128 0.83 5.96 17.20
C ASN A 128 1.56 6.95 16.27
N PRO A 129 1.62 8.25 16.62
CA PRO A 129 2.24 9.28 15.77
C PRO A 129 3.72 9.01 15.43
N GLN A 130 4.45 8.34 16.34
CA GLN A 130 5.84 7.96 16.11
C GLN A 130 5.96 6.95 14.96
N VAL A 131 5.14 5.89 14.96
CA VAL A 131 5.07 4.92 13.86
C VAL A 131 4.62 5.62 12.58
N ALA A 132 3.61 6.50 12.67
CA ALA A 132 3.06 7.20 11.51
C ALA A 132 4.11 8.02 10.75
N SER A 133 5.10 8.57 11.44
CA SER A 133 6.19 9.33 10.80
C SER A 133 7.06 8.51 9.84
N GLY A 134 7.15 7.20 10.04
CA GLY A 134 7.89 6.26 9.18
C GLY A 134 7.05 5.58 8.10
N VAL A 135 5.72 5.62 8.20
CA VAL A 135 4.84 4.92 7.25
C VAL A 135 4.70 5.72 5.96
N ARG A 136 4.78 5.02 4.82
CA ARG A 136 4.61 5.55 3.47
C ARG A 136 3.66 4.64 2.72
N GLU A 137 2.65 5.23 2.10
CA GLU A 137 1.85 4.53 1.11
C GLU A 137 2.69 4.30 -0.15
N VAL A 138 2.61 3.10 -0.70
CA VAL A 138 3.28 2.71 -1.94
C VAL A 138 2.32 2.02 -2.88
N HIS A 139 2.57 2.12 -4.18
CA HIS A 139 1.87 1.33 -5.18
C HIS A 139 2.90 0.51 -5.97
N PRO A 140 2.79 -0.83 -6.02
CA PRO A 140 3.74 -1.69 -6.73
C PRO A 140 3.97 -1.26 -8.19
N GLU A 141 2.91 -0.88 -8.92
CA GLU A 141 2.99 -0.43 -10.30
C GLU A 141 3.82 0.86 -10.45
N VAL A 142 3.74 1.79 -9.48
CA VAL A 142 4.55 3.01 -9.46
C VAL A 142 6.01 2.67 -9.12
N SER A 143 6.25 1.75 -8.19
CA SER A 143 7.60 1.26 -7.89
C SER A 143 8.27 0.65 -9.13
N PHE A 144 7.57 -0.24 -9.84
CA PHE A 144 8.07 -0.83 -11.07
C PHE A 144 8.27 0.20 -12.19
N PHE A 145 7.42 1.24 -12.27
CA PHE A 145 7.63 2.35 -13.20
C PHE A 145 8.98 3.04 -12.97
N TYR A 146 9.33 3.35 -11.72
CA TYR A 146 10.63 3.95 -11.40
C TYR A 146 11.80 2.99 -11.65
N MET A 147 11.66 1.71 -11.25
CA MET A 147 12.70 0.69 -11.49
C MET A 147 12.92 0.44 -12.99
N ASN A 148 11.87 0.56 -13.79
CA ASN A 148 11.91 0.45 -15.24
C ASN A 148 12.16 1.82 -15.93
N ARG A 149 12.96 2.70 -15.30
CA ARG A 149 13.42 3.97 -15.87
C ARG A 149 12.28 4.88 -16.35
N HIS A 150 11.24 5.02 -15.54
CA HIS A 150 10.05 5.84 -15.84
C HIS A 150 9.24 5.32 -17.04
N SER A 151 9.20 4.00 -17.22
CA SER A 151 8.35 3.34 -18.21
C SER A 151 7.44 2.31 -17.53
N PRO A 152 6.12 2.33 -17.80
CA PRO A 152 5.23 1.26 -17.36
C PRO A 152 5.70 -0.12 -17.86
N LEU A 153 5.42 -1.17 -17.08
CA LEU A 153 5.66 -2.53 -17.55
C LEU A 153 4.66 -2.88 -18.67
N PRO A 154 5.12 -3.44 -19.79
CA PRO A 154 4.25 -3.77 -20.93
C PRO A 154 3.30 -4.93 -20.61
N ASP A 155 3.75 -5.84 -19.74
CA ASP A 155 3.07 -7.07 -19.40
C ASP A 155 2.36 -7.01 -18.04
N GLY A 156 1.09 -7.39 -18.04
CA GLY A 156 0.28 -7.50 -16.84
C GLY A 156 0.81 -8.56 -15.87
N LYS A 157 0.59 -8.37 -14.57
CA LYS A 157 1.10 -9.26 -13.50
C LYS A 157 0.64 -10.73 -13.56
N LYS A 158 -0.35 -11.04 -14.40
CA LYS A 158 -0.90 -12.39 -14.60
C LYS A 158 -0.23 -13.14 -15.76
N THR A 159 0.61 -12.49 -16.57
CA THR A 159 1.35 -13.16 -17.64
C THR A 159 2.70 -13.65 -17.11
N GLY A 160 3.24 -14.72 -17.70
CA GLY A 160 4.56 -15.24 -17.33
C GLY A 160 5.67 -14.19 -17.53
N ALA A 161 5.63 -13.44 -18.64
CA ALA A 161 6.55 -12.35 -18.91
C ALA A 161 6.47 -11.24 -17.85
N GLY A 162 5.25 -10.84 -17.47
CA GLY A 162 5.02 -9.81 -16.46
C GLY A 162 5.47 -10.25 -15.06
N GLN A 163 5.36 -11.54 -14.72
CA GLN A 163 5.87 -12.09 -13.47
C GLN A 163 7.41 -12.11 -13.46
N ALA A 164 8.03 -12.60 -14.54
CA ALA A 164 9.48 -12.68 -14.67
C ALA A 164 10.16 -11.30 -14.58
N GLN A 165 9.57 -10.26 -15.20
CA GLN A 165 10.06 -8.89 -15.09
C GLN A 165 10.04 -8.39 -13.64
N ARG A 166 8.92 -8.56 -12.94
CA ARG A 166 8.77 -8.14 -11.53
C ARG A 166 9.75 -8.88 -10.62
N PHE A 167 9.91 -10.19 -10.82
CA PHE A 167 10.87 -10.99 -10.06
C PHE A 167 12.30 -10.51 -10.28
N THR A 168 12.65 -10.15 -11.52
CA THR A 168 13.98 -9.59 -11.86
C THR A 168 14.24 -8.30 -11.08
N PHE A 169 13.28 -7.36 -11.07
CA PHE A 169 13.42 -6.12 -10.29
C PHE A 169 13.55 -6.39 -8.78
N CYS A 170 12.71 -7.26 -8.21
CA CYS A 170 12.81 -7.60 -6.80
C CYS A 170 14.16 -8.27 -6.44
N SER A 171 14.70 -9.10 -7.33
CA SER A 171 15.99 -9.77 -7.13
C SER A 171 17.18 -8.82 -7.18
N GLN A 172 17.07 -7.71 -7.91
CA GLN A 172 18.12 -6.67 -7.91
C GLN A 172 18.20 -5.98 -6.54
N ILE A 173 17.05 -5.78 -5.87
CA ILE A 173 17.00 -5.14 -4.54
C ILE A 173 17.62 -6.05 -3.46
N SER A 174 17.43 -7.36 -3.56
CA SER A 174 18.06 -8.30 -2.63
C SER A 174 19.57 -8.42 -2.86
N ALA A 175 20.04 -8.27 -4.10
CA ALA A 175 21.46 -8.41 -4.47
C ALA A 175 22.31 -7.15 -4.23
N LEU A 176 21.70 -5.96 -4.10
CA LEU A 176 22.39 -4.75 -3.67
C LEU A 176 22.80 -4.92 -2.19
N SER A 177 24.03 -5.39 -2.00
CA SER A 177 24.75 -5.59 -0.74
C SER A 177 26.12 -4.97 -0.92
#